data_AF-A0A317QE43-F1
#
_entry.id   AF-A0A317QE43-F1
#
_cell.length_a   1.000
_cell.length_b   1.000
_cell.length_c   1.000
_cell.angle_alpha   90.00
_cell.angle_beta   90.00
_cell.angle_gamma   90.00
#
_symmetry.space_group_name_H-M   'P 1'
#
loop_
_entity.id
_entity.type
_entity.pdbx_description
1 polymer ?
#
loop_
_entity_poly.entity_id
_entity_poly.type
_entity_poly.pdbx_seq_one_letter_code
_entity_poly.pdbx_strand_id
1 'polypeptide(L)'
;MTSELLSFGINLPVWALTDAGQAPGGGITGGVLSLYVTVLVVYVQSVTQLLPFAMGMSISRRTFSRGTALIAVVSAVVHGIALSILTDIEDATGGWGVGLHFWTPGPVDVDDWALQIVVSGAPMLAAAALGVSFGVVVKRWGQLGLWSTVVGALLVFGGLAILVSVVAAGLSFAGLRRIVP
;
A
#
# COMPACT_ATOMS: atom_id res chain seq x y z
N MET A 1 6.67 -8.29 8.16
CA MET A 1 8.12 -8.00 8.10
C MET A 1 8.94 -9.21 7.69
N THR A 2 8.82 -10.35 8.37
CA THR A 2 9.59 -11.57 8.04
C THR A 2 9.34 -12.08 6.61
N SER A 3 8.09 -12.03 6.13
CA SER A 3 7.74 -12.35 4.73
C SER A 3 8.44 -11.47 3.71
N GLU A 4 8.57 -10.18 4.02
CA GLU A 4 9.12 -9.18 3.11
C GLU A 4 10.64 -9.28 3.04
N LEU A 5 11.30 -9.60 4.16
CA LEU A 5 12.74 -9.87 4.17
C LEU A 5 13.08 -11.12 3.34
N LEU A 6 12.21 -12.14 3.33
CA LEU A 6 12.35 -13.30 2.46
C LEU A 6 12.14 -12.92 0.99
N SER A 7 11.11 -12.13 0.68
CA SER A 7 10.87 -11.61 -0.67
C SER A 7 12.06 -10.81 -1.18
N PHE A 8 12.61 -9.92 -0.35
CA PHE A 8 13.82 -9.16 -0.64
C PHE A 8 15.02 -10.10 -0.88
N GLY A 9 15.24 -11.07 0.01
CA GLY A 9 16.33 -12.04 -0.12
C GLY A 9 16.26 -12.90 -1.40
N ILE A 10 15.06 -13.12 -1.95
CA ILE A 10 14.87 -13.80 -3.24
C ILE A 10 15.05 -12.84 -4.42
N ASN A 11 14.57 -11.60 -4.32
CA ASN A 11 14.65 -10.61 -5.40
C ASN A 11 16.09 -10.16 -5.68
N LEU A 12 16.91 -10.05 -4.63
CA LEU A 12 18.30 -9.58 -4.73
C LEU A 12 19.17 -10.42 -5.69
N PRO A 13 19.22 -11.78 -5.59
CA PRO A 13 19.94 -12.59 -6.56
C PRO A 13 19.27 -12.61 -7.94
N VAL A 14 17.93 -12.55 -8.04
CA VAL A 14 17.25 -12.47 -9.35
C VAL A 14 17.74 -11.24 -10.11
N TRP A 15 17.79 -10.10 -9.43
CA TRP A 15 18.24 -8.83 -10.00
C TRP A 15 19.72 -8.81 -10.36
N ALA A 16 20.57 -9.39 -9.51
CA ALA A 16 21.99 -9.53 -9.79
C ALA A 16 22.27 -10.41 -11.02
N LEU A 17 21.37 -11.33 -11.36
CA LEU A 17 21.55 -12.30 -12.45
C LEU A 17 20.85 -11.91 -13.76
N THR A 18 19.89 -10.98 -13.74
CA THR A 18 19.02 -10.70 -14.90
C THR A 18 19.21 -9.31 -15.53
N ASP A 19 20.17 -8.51 -15.05
CA ASP A 19 20.37 -7.09 -15.44
C ASP A 19 19.06 -6.27 -15.38
N ALA A 20 18.09 -6.70 -14.57
CA ALA A 20 16.74 -6.13 -14.51
C ALA A 20 16.73 -4.64 -14.13
N GLY A 21 17.77 -4.17 -13.45
CA GLY A 21 17.97 -2.76 -13.12
C GLY A 21 18.29 -1.85 -14.29
N GLN A 22 18.73 -2.39 -15.42
CA GLN A 22 19.03 -1.63 -16.64
C GLN A 22 17.82 -1.54 -17.59
N ALA A 23 16.72 -2.23 -17.28
CA ALA A 23 15.49 -2.16 -18.06
C ALA A 23 14.73 -0.84 -17.81
N PRO A 24 14.06 -0.24 -18.82
CA PRO A 24 13.22 0.93 -18.61
C PRO A 24 12.08 0.63 -17.62
N GLY A 25 12.07 1.32 -16.47
CA GLY A 25 11.14 1.02 -15.36
C GLY A 25 11.60 -0.08 -14.41
N GLY A 26 12.84 -0.57 -14.59
CA GLY A 26 13.44 -1.67 -13.85
C GLY A 26 13.31 -1.54 -12.34
N GLY A 27 13.51 -0.36 -11.74
CA GLY A 27 13.59 -0.15 -10.28
C GLY A 27 12.40 -0.53 -9.39
N ILE A 28 11.20 -0.75 -9.92
CA ILE A 28 9.98 -0.83 -9.08
C ILE A 28 9.65 -2.28 -8.74
N THR A 29 9.73 -2.61 -7.44
CA THR A 29 9.28 -3.93 -6.94
C THR A 29 7.91 -3.86 -6.28
N GLY A 30 7.18 -4.99 -6.31
CA GLY A 30 5.92 -5.14 -5.60
C GLY A 30 6.06 -5.39 -4.08
N GLY A 31 7.29 -5.38 -3.53
CA GLY A 31 7.56 -5.80 -2.15
C GLY A 31 6.96 -4.89 -1.08
N VAL A 32 7.12 -3.57 -1.22
CA VAL A 32 6.48 -2.63 -0.29
C VAL A 32 4.95 -2.66 -0.43
N LEU A 33 4.45 -2.91 -1.64
CA LEU A 33 3.01 -3.08 -1.86
C LEU A 33 2.46 -4.35 -1.17
N SER A 34 3.17 -5.49 -1.24
CA SER A 34 2.77 -6.71 -0.54
C SER A 34 2.76 -6.55 0.98
N LEU A 35 3.71 -5.77 1.52
CA LEU A 35 3.72 -5.39 2.93
C LEU A 35 2.43 -4.65 3.33
N TYR A 36 2.00 -3.64 2.56
CA TYR A 36 0.77 -2.91 2.85
C TYR A 36 -0.48 -3.79 2.73
N VAL A 37 -0.53 -4.65 1.71
CA VAL A 37 -1.64 -5.62 1.54
C VAL A 37 -1.71 -6.60 2.72
N THR A 38 -0.56 -7.08 3.20
CA THR A 38 -0.49 -7.98 4.35
C THR A 38 -1.08 -7.31 5.60
N VAL A 39 -0.72 -6.05 5.85
CA VAL A 39 -1.28 -5.30 6.99
C VAL A 39 -2.78 -5.10 6.84
N LEU A 40 -3.26 -4.76 5.64
CA LEU A 40 -4.71 -4.68 5.37
C LEU A 40 -5.41 -5.98 5.77
N VAL A 41 -4.89 -7.13 5.33
CA VAL A 41 -5.44 -8.46 5.63
C VAL A 41 -5.43 -8.76 7.13
N VAL A 42 -4.37 -8.38 7.86
CA VAL A 42 -4.31 -8.51 9.32
C VAL A 42 -5.43 -7.70 9.99
N TYR A 43 -5.69 -6.48 9.54
CA TYR A 43 -6.77 -5.66 10.10
C TYR A 43 -8.17 -6.17 9.75
N VAL A 44 -8.36 -6.76 8.57
CA VAL A 44 -9.62 -7.49 8.24
C VAL A 44 -9.85 -8.64 9.23
N GLN A 45 -8.80 -9.43 9.50
CA GLN A 45 -8.87 -10.55 10.44
C GLN A 45 -9.13 -10.06 11.87
N SER A 46 -8.57 -8.92 12.26
CA SER A 46 -8.82 -8.34 13.59
C SER A 46 -10.32 -8.10 13.84
N VAL A 47 -11.05 -7.59 12.85
CA VAL A 47 -12.49 -7.30 12.99
C VAL A 47 -13.35 -8.56 12.82
N THR A 48 -12.95 -9.48 11.95
CA THR A 48 -13.77 -10.67 11.65
C THR A 48 -13.60 -11.78 12.70
N GLN A 49 -12.40 -11.92 13.29
CA GLN A 49 -12.04 -13.00 14.22
C GLN A 49 -11.76 -12.49 15.65
N LEU A 50 -10.89 -11.48 15.82
CA LEU A 50 -10.48 -11.03 17.15
C LEU A 50 -11.58 -10.24 17.88
N LEU A 51 -12.42 -9.50 17.16
CA LEU A 51 -13.54 -8.77 17.77
C LEU A 51 -14.56 -9.72 18.45
N PRO A 52 -15.08 -10.79 17.81
CA PRO A 52 -15.91 -11.78 18.48
C PRO A 52 -15.24 -12.42 19.69
N PHE A 53 -13.96 -12.75 19.58
CA PHE A 53 -13.17 -13.30 20.68
C PHE A 53 -13.08 -12.34 21.87
N ALA A 54 -12.77 -11.06 21.61
CA ALA A 54 -12.71 -10.01 22.63
C ALA A 54 -14.06 -9.83 23.35
N MET A 55 -15.18 -9.87 22.62
CA MET A 55 -16.51 -9.82 23.23
C MET A 55 -16.80 -11.07 24.08
N GLY A 56 -16.31 -12.24 23.68
CA GLY A 56 -16.37 -13.46 24.51
C GLY A 56 -15.60 -13.33 25.83
N MET A 57 -14.53 -12.54 25.84
CA MET A 57 -13.78 -12.16 27.04
C MET A 57 -14.38 -10.95 27.79
N SER A 58 -15.64 -10.59 27.53
CA SER A 58 -16.34 -9.46 28.15
C SER A 58 -15.73 -8.06 27.85
N ILE A 59 -14.96 -7.92 26.77
CA ILE A 59 -14.46 -6.61 26.31
C ILE A 59 -15.53 -5.90 25.48
N SER A 60 -15.79 -4.63 25.78
CA SER A 60 -16.76 -3.83 25.02
C SER A 60 -16.29 -3.53 23.60
N ARG A 61 -17.23 -3.43 22.65
CA ARG A 61 -16.94 -3.05 21.24
C ARG A 61 -16.22 -1.70 21.13
N ARG A 62 -16.55 -0.75 22.01
CA ARG A 62 -15.92 0.58 22.04
C ARG A 62 -14.47 0.50 22.46
N THR A 63 -14.17 -0.27 23.51
CA THR A 63 -12.80 -0.51 23.98
C THR A 63 -11.98 -1.18 22.88
N PHE A 64 -12.53 -2.20 22.21
CA PHE A 64 -11.88 -2.86 21.09
C PHE A 64 -11.55 -1.86 19.97
N SER A 65 -12.53 -1.06 19.51
CA SER A 65 -12.31 -0.11 18.41
C SER A 65 -11.21 0.92 18.71
N ARG A 66 -11.14 1.44 19.93
CA ARG A 66 -10.11 2.38 20.37
C ARG A 66 -8.74 1.71 20.46
N GLY A 67 -8.69 0.48 20.98
CA GLY A 67 -7.46 -0.31 21.02
C GLY A 67 -6.93 -0.63 19.63
N THR A 68 -7.78 -1.08 18.72
CA THR A 68 -7.41 -1.35 17.32
C THR A 68 -6.94 -0.09 16.61
N ALA A 69 -7.61 1.05 16.82
CA ALA A 69 -7.18 2.33 16.25
C ALA A 69 -5.80 2.77 16.77
N LEU A 70 -5.55 2.63 18.08
CA LEU A 70 -4.25 2.93 18.67
C LEU A 70 -3.15 2.01 18.11
N ILE A 71 -3.41 0.70 18.03
CA ILE A 71 -2.47 -0.27 17.47
C ILE A 71 -2.21 0.02 15.98
N ALA A 72 -3.22 0.48 15.22
CA ALA A 72 -3.04 0.91 13.83
C ALA A 72 -2.08 2.07 13.69
N VAL A 73 -2.23 3.11 14.51
CA VAL A 73 -1.32 4.25 14.53
C VAL A 73 0.09 3.85 14.93
N VAL A 74 0.23 3.10 16.02
CA VAL A 74 1.55 2.63 16.49
C VAL A 74 2.23 1.75 15.44
N SER A 75 1.49 0.81 14.84
CA SER A 75 2.02 -0.05 13.79
C SER A 75 2.46 0.75 12.56
N ALA A 76 1.68 1.75 12.16
CA ALA A 76 2.04 2.63 11.03
C ALA A 76 3.32 3.42 11.31
N VAL A 77 3.49 3.95 12.52
CA VAL A 77 4.72 4.67 12.93
C VAL A 77 5.92 3.71 12.96
N VAL A 78 5.78 2.55 13.59
CA VAL A 78 6.86 1.56 13.69
C VAL A 78 7.33 1.10 12.31
N HIS A 79 6.40 0.79 11.41
CA HIS A 79 6.78 0.40 10.05
C HIS A 79 7.28 1.58 9.21
N GLY A 80 6.76 2.79 9.41
CA GLY A 80 7.28 3.99 8.76
C GLY A 80 8.74 4.27 9.14
N ILE A 81 9.08 4.14 10.43
CA ILE A 81 10.46 4.23 10.91
C ILE A 81 11.33 3.12 10.31
N ALA A 82 10.85 1.88 10.33
CA ALA A 82 11.61 0.77 9.78
C ALA A 82 11.87 0.93 8.28
N LEU A 83 10.86 1.35 7.51
CA LEU A 83 11.00 1.62 6.08
C LEU A 83 12.00 2.76 5.83
N SER A 84 11.90 3.87 6.57
CA SER A 84 12.86 4.99 6.47
C SER A 84 14.30 4.55 6.74
N ILE A 85 14.54 3.71 7.76
CA ILE A 85 15.86 3.14 8.02
C ILE A 85 16.37 2.34 6.81
N LEU A 86 15.50 1.53 6.20
CA LEU A 86 15.89 0.68 5.08
C LEU A 86 16.11 1.50 3.80
N THR A 87 15.37 2.59 3.61
CA THR A 87 15.59 3.57 2.54
C THR A 87 16.97 4.21 2.64
N ASP A 88 17.32 4.76 3.80
CA ASP A 88 18.64 5.38 4.01
C ASP A 88 19.80 4.41 3.72
N ILE A 89 19.63 3.13 4.09
CA ILE A 89 20.61 2.07 3.79
C ILE A 89 20.65 1.78 2.28
N GLU A 90 19.50 1.73 1.62
CA GLU A 90 19.38 1.52 0.17
C GLU A 90 20.09 2.66 -0.60
N ASP A 91 19.91 3.91 -0.18
CA ASP A 91 20.54 5.07 -0.80
C ASP A 91 22.05 5.12 -0.54
N ALA A 92 22.48 4.84 0.70
CA ALA A 92 23.89 4.76 1.05
C ALA A 92 24.64 3.66 0.28
N THR A 93 23.93 2.62 -0.17
CA THR A 93 24.50 1.49 -0.94
C THR A 93 24.32 1.62 -2.45
N GLY A 94 23.67 2.68 -2.92
CA GLY A 94 23.37 2.89 -4.35
C GLY A 94 22.43 1.82 -4.90
N GLY A 95 21.39 1.45 -4.15
CA GLY A 95 20.43 0.41 -4.54
C GLY A 95 20.98 -1.00 -4.35
N TRP A 96 21.58 -1.27 -3.19
CA TRP A 96 22.14 -2.58 -2.82
C TRP A 96 23.23 -3.11 -3.77
N GLY A 97 23.93 -2.21 -4.48
CA GLY A 97 24.97 -2.56 -5.46
C GLY A 97 24.46 -3.11 -6.80
N VAL A 98 23.14 -3.19 -6.99
CA VAL A 98 22.49 -3.70 -8.23
C VAL A 98 21.47 -2.72 -8.80
N GLY A 99 21.35 -1.51 -8.24
CA GLY A 99 20.34 -0.52 -8.64
C GLY A 99 18.90 -0.90 -8.28
N LEU A 100 18.73 -1.77 -7.28
CA LEU A 100 17.43 -2.23 -6.81
C LEU A 100 16.83 -1.21 -5.83
N HIS A 101 15.68 -0.64 -6.18
CA HIS A 101 14.90 0.24 -5.30
C HIS A 101 13.71 -0.52 -4.72
N PHE A 102 13.98 -1.35 -3.71
CA PHE A 102 12.96 -2.23 -3.14
C PHE A 102 12.12 -1.49 -2.11
N TRP A 103 12.75 -0.65 -1.28
CA TRP A 103 12.11 -0.05 -0.11
C TRP A 103 11.60 1.36 -0.37
N THR A 104 12.12 2.07 -1.38
CA THR A 104 11.58 3.38 -1.79
C THR A 104 11.64 3.55 -3.31
N PRO A 105 10.51 3.50 -4.02
CA PRO A 105 10.48 3.85 -5.43
C PRO A 105 10.89 5.32 -5.58
N GLY A 106 11.84 5.62 -6.47
CA GLY A 106 12.36 6.99 -6.69
C GLY A 106 11.34 8.13 -6.85
N PRO A 107 10.07 7.93 -7.27
CA PRO A 107 9.06 8.99 -7.26
C PRO A 107 8.56 9.42 -5.86
N VAL A 108 8.84 8.65 -4.82
CA VAL A 108 8.33 8.85 -3.44
C VAL A 108 9.45 9.10 -2.44
N ASP A 109 10.69 9.16 -2.91
CA ASP A 109 11.85 9.48 -2.10
C ASP A 109 11.86 10.96 -1.69
N VAL A 110 12.26 11.24 -0.46
CA VAL A 110 12.24 12.58 0.12
C VAL A 110 13.47 12.81 0.99
N ASP A 111 14.12 13.96 0.81
CA ASP A 111 15.38 14.32 1.49
C ASP A 111 15.28 14.42 3.03
N ASP A 112 14.06 14.50 3.60
CA ASP A 112 13.84 14.62 5.05
C ASP A 112 13.36 13.29 5.63
N TRP A 113 14.19 12.70 6.50
CA TRP A 113 13.88 11.49 7.27
C TRP A 113 12.52 11.51 7.97
N ALA A 114 12.16 12.61 8.63
CA ALA A 114 10.89 12.70 9.34
C ALA A 114 9.71 12.66 8.35
N LEU A 115 9.89 13.24 7.17
CA LEU A 115 8.91 13.23 6.11
C LEU A 115 8.84 11.85 5.43
N GLN A 116 9.96 11.16 5.29
CA GLN A 116 10.03 9.79 4.78
C GLN A 116 9.26 8.79 5.67
N ILE A 117 9.32 8.95 7.00
CA ILE A 117 8.49 8.18 7.93
C ILE A 117 6.99 8.40 7.66
N VAL A 118 6.58 9.65 7.41
CA VAL A 118 5.18 9.99 7.16
C VAL A 118 4.72 9.46 5.80
N VAL A 119 5.53 9.63 4.76
CA VAL A 119 5.25 9.15 3.41
C VAL A 119 5.17 7.63 3.37
N SER A 120 6.04 6.94 4.10
CA SER A 120 6.04 5.47 4.19
C SER A 120 4.97 4.93 5.14
N GLY A 121 4.65 5.66 6.20
CA GLY A 121 3.69 5.27 7.24
C GLY A 121 2.23 5.62 6.91
N ALA A 122 1.97 6.65 6.13
CA ALA A 122 0.59 7.04 5.76
C ALA A 122 -0.14 5.96 4.94
N PRO A 123 0.46 5.32 3.91
CA PRO A 123 -0.13 4.17 3.24
C PRO A 123 -0.39 3.00 4.18
N MET A 124 0.48 2.81 5.18
CA MET A 124 0.30 1.77 6.19
C MET A 124 -0.94 2.02 7.06
N LEU A 125 -1.12 3.26 7.50
CA LEU A 125 -2.30 3.65 8.27
C LEU A 125 -3.58 3.56 7.42
N ALA A 126 -3.50 3.97 6.15
CA ALA A 126 -4.60 3.82 5.20
C ALA A 126 -4.97 2.34 4.97
N ALA A 127 -3.98 1.46 4.81
CA ALA A 127 -4.18 0.02 4.68
C ALA A 127 -4.84 -0.57 5.92
N ALA A 128 -4.43 -0.15 7.13
CA ALA A 128 -5.06 -0.56 8.38
C ALA A 128 -6.52 -0.09 8.46
N ALA A 129 -6.80 1.18 8.13
CA ALA A 129 -8.15 1.74 8.13
C ALA A 129 -9.07 1.04 7.10
N LEU A 130 -8.56 0.76 5.90
CA LEU A 130 -9.26 -0.02 4.88
C LEU A 130 -9.52 -1.45 5.35
N GLY A 131 -8.53 -2.09 5.97
CA GLY A 131 -8.68 -3.43 6.53
C GLY A 131 -9.77 -3.50 7.59
N VAL A 132 -9.81 -2.53 8.51
CA VAL A 132 -10.90 -2.40 9.49
C VAL A 132 -12.25 -2.21 8.78
N SER A 133 -12.31 -1.33 7.78
CA SER A 133 -13.53 -1.02 7.03
C SER A 133 -14.08 -2.25 6.31
N PHE A 134 -13.24 -2.98 5.57
CA PHE A 134 -13.61 -4.24 4.93
C PHE A 134 -14.00 -5.30 5.96
N GLY A 135 -13.30 -5.39 7.08
CA GLY A 135 -13.66 -6.28 8.18
C GLY A 135 -15.07 -6.02 8.72
N VAL A 136 -15.47 -4.74 8.83
CA VAL A 136 -16.83 -4.35 9.23
C VAL A 136 -17.86 -4.74 8.16
N VAL A 137 -17.56 -4.49 6.88
CA VAL A 137 -18.42 -4.86 5.74
C VAL A 137 -18.69 -6.37 5.75
N VAL A 138 -17.62 -7.17 5.84
CA VAL A 138 -17.71 -8.64 5.90
C VAL A 138 -18.50 -9.07 7.14
N LYS A 139 -18.27 -8.46 8.30
CA LYS A 139 -19.00 -8.83 9.52
C LYS A 139 -20.49 -8.52 9.44
N ARG A 140 -20.88 -7.45 8.72
CA ARG A 140 -22.27 -6.98 8.62
C ARG A 140 -23.06 -7.66 7.50
N TRP A 141 -22.44 -7.86 6.34
CA TRP A 141 -23.11 -8.30 5.11
C TRP A 141 -22.49 -9.56 4.50
N GLY A 142 -21.54 -10.18 5.19
CA GLY A 142 -20.87 -11.39 4.74
C GLY A 142 -20.10 -11.18 3.42
N GLN A 143 -19.95 -12.26 2.68
CA GLN A 143 -19.22 -12.29 1.42
C GLN A 143 -19.87 -11.40 0.33
N LEU A 144 -21.20 -11.30 0.32
CA LEU A 144 -21.93 -10.47 -0.65
C LEU A 144 -21.60 -8.99 -0.48
N GLY A 145 -21.50 -8.51 0.76
CA GLY A 145 -21.10 -7.12 1.04
C GLY A 145 -19.68 -6.81 0.60
N LEU A 146 -18.76 -7.78 0.73
CA LEU A 146 -17.40 -7.62 0.23
C LEU A 146 -17.38 -7.50 -1.29
N TRP A 147 -18.05 -8.42 -2.00
CA TRP A 147 -18.12 -8.39 -3.46
C TRP A 147 -18.80 -7.14 -3.98
N SER A 148 -19.91 -6.69 -3.36
CA SER A 148 -20.57 -5.46 -3.77
C SER A 148 -19.69 -4.23 -3.56
N THR A 149 -18.89 -4.20 -2.49
CA THR A 149 -17.94 -3.11 -2.23
C THR A 149 -16.81 -3.12 -3.25
N VAL A 150 -16.23 -4.29 -3.55
CA VAL A 150 -15.14 -4.43 -4.54
C VAL A 150 -15.63 -4.08 -5.94
N VAL A 151 -16.75 -4.65 -6.38
CA VAL A 151 -17.34 -4.36 -7.71
C VAL A 151 -17.77 -2.90 -7.80
N GLY A 152 -18.41 -2.36 -6.75
CA GLY A 152 -18.79 -0.96 -6.69
C GLY A 152 -17.58 -0.02 -6.80
N ALA A 153 -16.50 -0.30 -6.07
CA ALA A 153 -15.26 0.45 -6.17
C ALA A 153 -14.67 0.36 -7.59
N LEU A 154 -14.60 -0.84 -8.17
CA LEU A 154 -14.09 -1.03 -9.54
C LEU A 154 -14.90 -0.25 -10.57
N LEU A 155 -16.23 -0.25 -10.47
CA LEU A 155 -17.09 0.51 -11.39
C LEU A 155 -16.91 2.02 -11.22
N VAL A 156 -16.79 2.51 -9.99
CA VAL A 156 -16.60 3.94 -9.71
C VAL A 156 -15.22 4.42 -10.17
N PHE A 157 -14.15 3.77 -9.72
CA PHE A 157 -12.78 4.18 -10.06
C PHE A 157 -12.43 3.87 -11.51
N GLY A 158 -12.82 2.70 -12.02
CA GLY A 158 -12.65 2.34 -13.43
C GLY A 158 -13.46 3.22 -14.35
N GLY A 159 -14.71 3.52 -14.00
CA GLY A 159 -15.54 4.47 -14.73
C GLY A 159 -14.95 5.87 -14.75
N LEU A 160 -14.48 6.37 -13.61
CA LEU A 160 -13.82 7.68 -13.53
C LEU A 160 -12.52 7.72 -14.36
N ALA A 161 -11.70 6.68 -14.32
CA ALA A 161 -10.48 6.59 -15.12
C ALA A 161 -10.77 6.65 -16.63
N ILE A 162 -11.81 5.95 -17.08
CA ILE A 162 -12.28 6.01 -18.48
C ILE A 162 -12.77 7.42 -18.80
N LEU A 163 -13.59 8.03 -17.95
CA LEU A 163 -14.09 9.39 -18.17
C LEU A 163 -12.96 10.41 -18.30
N VAL A 164 -11.98 10.38 -17.38
CA VAL A 164 -10.81 11.26 -17.43
C VAL A 164 -10.02 11.03 -18.71
N SER A 165 -9.81 9.78 -19.11
CA SER A 165 -9.08 9.43 -20.33
C SER A 165 -9.78 9.96 -21.58
N VAL A 166 -11.11 9.80 -21.67
CA VAL A 166 -11.91 10.30 -22.80
C VAL A 166 -11.91 11.82 -22.86
N VAL A 167 -12.05 12.50 -21.71
CA VAL A 167 -12.00 13.97 -21.62
C VAL A 167 -10.63 14.48 -22.04
N ALA A 168 -9.55 13.88 -21.53
CA ALA A 168 -8.18 14.27 -21.88
C ALA A 168 -7.88 14.07 -23.37
N ALA A 169 -8.33 12.94 -23.94
CA ALA A 169 -8.22 12.67 -25.37
C ALA A 169 -9.01 13.71 -26.21
N GLY A 170 -10.23 14.05 -25.78
CA GLY A 170 -11.06 15.06 -26.45
C GLY A 170 -10.45 16.47 -26.42
N LEU A 171 -9.89 16.89 -25.28
CA LEU A 171 -9.17 18.16 -25.15
C LEU A 171 -7.92 18.21 -26.04
N SER A 172 -7.16 17.10 -26.11
CA SER A 172 -5.97 16.99 -26.96
C SER A 172 -6.32 17.08 -28.45
N PHE A 173 -7.40 16.43 -28.88
CA PHE A 173 -7.89 16.48 -30.26
C PHE A 173 -8.42 17.87 -30.66
N ALA A 174 -9.12 18.55 -29.75
CA ALA A 174 -9.59 19.92 -29.96
C ALA A 174 -8.42 20.92 -30.04
N GLY A 175 -7.34 20.70 -29.29
CA GLY A 175 -6.11 21.49 -29.36
C GLY A 175 -5.38 21.35 -30.70
N LEU A 176 -5.26 20.13 -31.22
CA LEU A 176 -4.64 19.86 -32.53
C LEU A 176 -5.37 20.55 -33.68
N ARG A 177 -6.70 20.57 -33.66
CA ARG A 177 -7.52 21.28 -34.67
C ARG A 177 -7.36 22.81 -34.67
N ARG A 178 -6.83 23.41 -33.60
CA ARG A 178 -6.55 24.86 -33.57
C ARG A 178 -5.17 25.21 -34.15
N ILE A 179 -4.26 24.24 -34.28
CA ILE A 179 -2.87 24.46 -34.70
C ILE A 179 -2.68 24.11 -36.18
N VAL A 180 -3.46 23.18 -36.72
CA VAL A 180 -3.42 22.78 -38.14
C VAL A 180 -4.68 23.34 -38.84
N PRO A 181 -4.54 24.29 -39.79
CA PRO A 181 -5.67 24.81 -40.58
C PRO A 181 -6.24 23.79 -41.56
#